data_AF-A0A1V4UKT7-F1
#
_entry.id   AF-A0A1V4UKT7-F1
#
_cell.length_a   1.000
_cell.length_b   1.000
_cell.length_c   1.000
_cell.angle_alpha   90.00
_cell.angle_beta   90.00
_cell.angle_gamma   90.00
#
_symmetry.space_group_name_H-M   'P 1'
#
loop_
_entity.id
_entity.type
_entity.pdbx_description
1 polymer ?
#
loop_
_entity_poly.entity_id
_entity_poly.type
_entity_poly.pdbx_seq_one_letter_code
_entity_poly.pdbx_strand_id
1 'polypeptide(L)' 'MRKNTTDMVFLIFAVFLLVPLGLLFLIVSAGNVLYGDLSLGLIMALLCLACAGGLYYFFKKFRE' A
#
# COMPACT_ATOMS: atom_id res chain seq x y z
N MET A 1 -13.70 -11.16 24.63
CA MET A 1 -12.93 -9.95 24.25
C MET A 1 -11.59 -10.23 23.53
N ARG A 2 -11.30 -11.45 23.03
CA ARG A 2 -9.97 -11.79 22.44
C ARG A 2 -9.87 -11.63 20.92
N LYS A 3 -10.99 -11.51 20.20
CA LYS A 3 -11.00 -11.37 18.72
C LYS A 3 -10.40 -10.02 18.28
N ASN A 4 -10.79 -8.92 18.91
CA ASN A 4 -10.35 -7.57 18.51
C ASN A 4 -8.83 -7.33 18.63
N THR A 5 -8.13 -7.99 19.55
CA THR A 5 -6.68 -7.75 19.73
C THR A 5 -5.86 -8.33 18.57
N THR A 6 -6.17 -9.55 18.12
CA THR A 6 -5.46 -10.18 17.00
C THR A 6 -5.69 -9.42 15.71
N ASP A 7 -6.94 -8.99 15.50
CA ASP A 7 -7.32 -8.14 14.38
C ASP A 7 -6.51 -6.81 14.43
N MET A 8 -6.49 -6.08 15.54
CA MET A 8 -5.71 -4.82 15.64
C MET A 8 -4.22 -5.00 15.35
N VAL A 9 -3.59 -6.07 15.86
CA VAL A 9 -2.18 -6.37 15.58
C VAL A 9 -1.95 -6.66 14.10
N PHE A 10 -2.87 -7.38 13.46
CA PHE A 10 -2.78 -7.66 12.02
C PHE A 10 -2.93 -6.38 11.18
N LEU A 11 -3.85 -5.49 11.55
CA LEU A 11 -4.01 -4.18 10.89
C LEU A 11 -2.73 -3.36 10.98
N ILE A 12 -2.16 -3.23 12.19
CA ILE A 12 -0.93 -2.48 12.41
C ILE A 12 0.21 -3.08 11.58
N PHE A 13 0.34 -4.40 11.55
CA PHE A 13 1.34 -5.09 10.74
C PHE A 13 1.14 -4.84 9.23
N ALA A 14 -0.09 -4.94 8.74
CA ALA A 14 -0.43 -4.69 7.34
C ALA A 14 -0.12 -3.24 6.95
N VAL A 15 -0.50 -2.26 7.78
CA VAL A 15 -0.18 -0.84 7.58
C VAL A 15 1.33 -0.62 7.56
N PHE A 16 2.05 -1.19 8.53
CA PHE A 16 3.49 -1.04 8.66
C PHE A 16 4.25 -1.64 7.46
N LEU A 17 3.70 -2.66 6.81
CA LEU A 17 4.33 -3.28 5.64
C LEU A 17 3.91 -2.61 4.32
N LEU A 18 2.62 -2.32 4.14
CA LEU A 18 2.07 -1.79 2.89
C LEU A 18 2.37 -0.30 2.67
N VAL A 19 2.44 0.50 3.74
CA VAL A 19 2.75 1.95 3.62
C VAL A 19 4.16 2.18 3.09
N PRO A 20 5.25 1.64 3.68
CA PRO A 20 6.59 1.84 3.14
C PRO A 20 6.77 1.18 1.77
N LEU A 21 6.14 0.04 1.49
CA LEU A 21 6.13 -0.54 0.14
C LEU A 21 5.48 0.41 -0.89
N GLY A 22 4.31 0.96 -0.57
CA GLY A 22 3.63 1.91 -1.43
C GLY A 22 4.47 3.16 -1.70
N LEU A 23 5.14 3.67 -0.66
CA LEU A 23 6.06 4.81 -0.77
C LEU A 23 7.26 4.51 -1.68
N LEU A 24 7.86 3.33 -1.55
CA LEU A 24 8.94 2.88 -2.43
C LEU A 24 8.47 2.77 -3.88
N PHE A 25 7.30 2.17 -4.14
CA PHE A 25 6.74 2.10 -5.49
C PHE A 25 6.45 3.49 -6.07
N LEU A 26 5.97 4.43 -5.26
CA LEU A 26 5.74 5.81 -5.68
C LEU A 26 7.04 6.50 -6.07
N ILE A 27 8.11 6.34 -5.28
CA ILE A 27 9.43 6.92 -5.57
C ILE A 27 10.01 6.32 -6.86
N VAL A 28 9.95 5.00 -7.01
CA VAL A 28 10.44 4.32 -8.23
C VAL A 28 9.61 4.74 -9.44
N SER A 29 8.28 4.84 -9.29
CA SER A 29 7.38 5.34 -10.33
C SER A 29 7.77 6.75 -10.77
N ALA A 30 7.93 7.68 -9.83
CA ALA A 30 8.29 9.05 -10.12
C ALA A 30 9.67 9.13 -10.79
N GLY A 31 10.64 8.36 -10.31
CA GLY A 31 11.96 8.23 -10.93
C GLY A 31 11.86 7.79 -12.39
N ASN A 32 11.21 6.66 -12.66
CA ASN A 32 11.12 6.11 -14.02
C ASN A 32 10.37 7.04 -14.99
N VAL A 33 9.33 7.75 -14.53
CA VAL A 33 8.66 8.76 -15.36
C VAL A 33 9.61 9.92 -15.70
N LEU A 34 10.44 10.36 -14.76
CA LEU A 34 11.42 11.44 -14.98
C LEU A 34 12.57 11.02 -15.89
N TYR A 35 12.98 9.75 -15.87
CA TYR A 35 14.03 9.20 -16.74
C TYR A 35 13.54 8.78 -18.14
N GLY A 36 12.24 8.94 -18.44
CA GLY A 36 11.66 8.69 -19.76
C GLY A 36 11.05 7.30 -19.96
N ASP A 37 11.14 6.42 -18.96
CA ASP A 37 10.57 5.08 -18.97
C ASP A 37 9.12 5.08 -18.45
N LEU A 38 8.23 5.65 -19.26
CA LEU A 38 6.82 5.86 -18.91
C LEU A 38 6.10 4.54 -18.56
N SER A 39 6.38 3.45 -19.29
CA SER A 39 5.74 2.15 -19.09
C SER A 39 6.00 1.57 -17.71
N LEU A 40 7.27 1.62 -17.27
CA LEU A 40 7.70 1.07 -15.99
C LEU A 40 7.22 1.97 -14.84
N GLY A 41 7.20 3.29 -15.04
CA GLY A 41 6.57 4.24 -14.13
C GLY A 41 5.08 3.93 -13.91
N LEU A 42 4.33 3.69 -14.99
CA LEU A 42 2.89 3.43 -14.91
C LEU A 42 2.56 2.10 -14.20
N ILE A 43 3.39 1.07 -14.40
CA ILE A 43 3.29 -0.22 -13.69
C ILE A 43 3.52 0.00 -12.18
N MET A 44 4.55 0.76 -11.81
CA MET A 44 4.85 1.03 -10.40
C MET A 44 3.78 1.91 -9.74
N ALA A 45 3.17 2.85 -10.46
CA ALA A 45 2.02 3.62 -9.99
C ALA A 45 0.78 2.72 -9.73
N LEU A 46 0.50 1.77 -10.63
CA LEU A 46 -0.58 0.79 -10.44
C LEU A 46 -0.35 -0.09 -9.21
N LEU A 47 0.89 -0.52 -8.96
CA LEU A 47 1.26 -1.26 -7.76
C LEU A 47 1.05 -0.42 -6.48
N CYS A 48 1.42 0.86 -6.52
CA CYS A 48 1.16 1.79 -5.41
C CYS A 48 -0.35 1.92 -5.12
N LEU A 49 -1.18 2.04 -6.17
CA LEU A 49 -2.65 2.09 -6.04
C LEU A 49 -3.23 0.79 -5.47
N ALA A 50 -2.69 -0.36 -5.85
CA ALA A 50 -3.10 -1.66 -5.30
C ALA A 50 -2.77 -1.76 -3.81
N CYS A 51 -1.59 -1.30 -3.37
CA CYS A 51 -1.23 -1.24 -1.95
C CYS A 51 -2.17 -0.32 -1.16
N ALA A 52 -2.49 0.86 -1.69
CA ALA A 52 -3.42 1.80 -1.07
C ALA A 52 -4.84 1.23 -0.97
N GLY A 53 -5.32 0.56 -2.03
CA GLY A 53 -6.63 -0.11 -2.05
C GLY A 53 -6.73 -1.25 -1.05
N GLY A 54 -5.68 -2.08 -0.91
CA GLY A 54 -5.61 -3.13 0.09
C GLY A 54 -5.68 -2.58 1.51
N LEU A 55 -4.89 -1.53 1.79
CA LEU A 55 -4.93 -0.79 3.06
C LEU A 55 -6.31 -0.23 3.37
N TYR A 56 -6.95 0.41 2.39
CA TYR A 56 -8.30 0.96 2.53
C TYR A 56 -9.34 -0.13 2.82
N TYR A 57 -9.26 -1.28 2.14
CA TYR A 57 -10.14 -2.42 2.40
C TYR A 57 -9.99 -2.95 3.83
N PHE A 58 -8.75 -3.10 4.32
CA PHE A 58 -8.50 -3.49 5.70
C PHE A 58 -9.08 -2.46 6.67
N PHE A 59 -8.79 -1.17 6.49
CA PHE A 59 -9.36 -0.12 7.35
C PHE A 59 -10.89 -0.10 7.33
N LYS A 60 -11.52 -0.29 6.17
CA LYS A 60 -12.98 -0.38 6.06
C LYS A 60 -13.52 -1.56 6.86
N LYS A 61 -12.92 -2.74 6.72
CA LYS A 61 -13.31 -3.96 7.44
C LYS A 61 -13.12 -3.87 8.95
N PHE A 62 -12.20 -3.04 9.43
CA PHE A 62 -12.04 -2.75 10.87
C PHE A 62 -13.08 -1.79 11.44
N ARG A 63 -13.72 -1.01 10.58
CA ARG A 63 -14.67 0.02 10.97
C ARG A 63 -16.13 -0.46 10.94
N GLU A 64 -16.43 -1.47 10.12
CA GLU A 64 -17.70 -2.24 10.14
C GLU A 64 -17.72 -3.24 11.30
#